data_AF-A0A7R9ZNJ4-F1
#
_entry.id   AF-A0A7R9ZNJ4-F1
#
_cell.length_a   1.000
_cell.length_b   1.000
_cell.length_c   1.000
_cell.angle_alpha   90.00
_cell.angle_beta   90.00
_cell.angle_gamma   90.00
#
_symmetry.space_group_name_H-M   'P 1'
#
loop_
_entity.id
_entity.type
_entity.pdbx_description
1 polymer ?
#
loop_
_entity_poly.entity_id
_entity_poly.type
_entity_poly.pdbx_seq_one_letter_code
_entity_poly.pdbx_strand_id
1 'polypeptide(L)'
;AMAAFVGYCVQSNGIHWPWPMTSDGTPFPFAAGSPPEQWDALPDAAKWQIIIFVGFLEQFSEANGTHYMRGGKPGAFPKFSDHPEGIPHPVPFNLYDPFKFSKNMSEEQKERRLLAEINNGRLAQLGIFGFLCEQTIPGSVPVLSGVVQPYAGETMAPFATNYLGQPFGM
;
A
#
# COMPACT_ATOMS: atom_id res chain seq x y z
N ALA A 1 -0.69 5.75 -3.35
CA ALA A 1 0.48 6.28 -4.10
C ALA A 1 1.65 6.64 -3.20
N MET A 2 1.52 7.57 -2.25
CA MET A 2 2.64 7.96 -1.36
C MET A 2 3.24 6.77 -0.59
N ALA A 3 2.41 5.94 0.05
CA ALA A 3 2.86 4.74 0.74
C ALA A 3 3.56 3.73 -0.19
N ALA A 4 3.03 3.56 -1.41
CA ALA A 4 3.64 2.71 -2.43
C ALA A 4 5.02 3.24 -2.87
N PHE A 5 5.17 4.55 -3.03
CA PHE A 5 6.44 5.16 -3.44
C PHE A 5 7.54 4.93 -2.39
N VAL A 6 7.23 5.18 -1.12
CA VAL A 6 8.17 4.88 -0.02
C VAL A 6 8.47 3.39 0.05
N GLY A 7 7.45 2.53 -0.05
CA GLY A 7 7.61 1.08 -0.06
C GLY A 7 8.53 0.61 -1.20
N TYR A 8 8.34 1.13 -2.40
CA TYR A 8 9.16 0.83 -3.57
C TYR A 8 10.63 1.21 -3.34
N CYS A 9 10.91 2.39 -2.78
CA CYS A 9 12.27 2.81 -2.44
C CYS A 9 12.92 1.91 -1.37
N VAL A 10 12.17 1.54 -0.33
CA VAL A 10 12.67 0.68 0.77
C VAL A 10 13.00 -0.72 0.24
N GLN A 11 12.10 -1.30 -0.54
CA GLN A 11 12.26 -2.63 -1.15
C GLN A 11 13.41 -2.67 -2.17
N SER A 12 13.54 -1.63 -3.00
CA SER A 12 14.63 -1.53 -3.98
C SER A 12 16.01 -1.37 -3.33
N ASN A 13 16.08 -0.75 -2.15
CA ASN A 13 17.33 -0.61 -1.39
C ASN A 13 17.71 -1.88 -0.60
N GLY A 14 16.91 -2.96 -0.69
CA GLY A 14 17.17 -4.20 0.04
C GLY A 14 16.96 -4.08 1.55
N ILE A 15 16.22 -3.07 2.02
CA ILE A 15 15.84 -2.98 3.43
C ILE A 15 14.67 -3.94 3.63
N HIS A 16 14.97 -5.12 4.19
CA HIS A 16 13.99 -6.15 4.45
C HIS A 16 14.07 -6.61 5.91
N TRP A 17 13.03 -7.32 6.35
CA TRP A 17 13.03 -7.95 7.66
C TRP A 17 14.02 -9.12 7.69
N PRO A 18 14.92 -9.19 8.68
CA PRO A 18 15.98 -10.21 8.74
C PRO A 18 15.52 -11.55 9.35
N TRP A 19 14.22 -11.83 9.40
CA TRP A 19 13.63 -13.03 10.02
C TRP A 19 12.71 -13.76 9.05
N PRO A 20 12.39 -15.05 9.30
CA PRO A 20 11.50 -15.82 8.43
C PRO A 20 10.08 -15.24 8.41
N MET A 21 9.50 -15.20 7.21
CA MET A 21 8.13 -14.75 6.99
C MET A 21 7.11 -15.82 7.41
N THR A 22 7.45 -17.07 7.19
CA THR A 22 6.57 -18.22 7.35
C THR A 22 7.06 -19.15 8.47
N SER A 23 6.15 -19.93 9.03
CA SER A 23 6.43 -20.85 10.14
C SER A 23 7.34 -22.03 9.76
N ASP A 24 7.46 -22.32 8.46
CA ASP A 24 8.40 -23.30 7.89
C ASP A 24 9.83 -22.74 7.73
N GLY A 25 10.06 -21.47 8.07
CA GLY A 25 11.37 -20.83 8.05
C GLY A 25 11.74 -20.15 6.74
N THR A 26 10.84 -20.06 5.75
CA THR A 26 11.16 -19.33 4.51
C THR A 26 11.33 -17.82 4.78
N PRO A 27 12.44 -17.20 4.31
CA PRO A 27 12.66 -15.77 4.47
C PRO A 27 11.77 -14.96 3.52
N PHE A 28 11.65 -13.66 3.77
CA PHE A 28 11.01 -12.75 2.82
C PHE A 28 11.73 -12.80 1.45
N PRO A 29 11.00 -12.75 0.33
CA PRO A 29 11.57 -12.93 -1.01
C PRO A 29 12.31 -11.66 -1.53
N PHE A 30 13.17 -11.06 -0.73
CA PHE A 30 13.89 -9.82 -1.09
C PHE A 30 14.90 -10.02 -2.23
N ALA A 31 15.40 -11.24 -2.41
CA ALA A 31 16.37 -11.59 -3.44
C ALA A 31 15.77 -11.66 -4.86
N ALA A 32 14.45 -11.52 -4.99
CA ALA A 32 13.75 -11.58 -6.28
C ALA A 32 14.10 -10.43 -7.25
N GLY A 33 14.89 -9.44 -6.81
CA GLY A 33 15.37 -8.35 -7.66
C GLY A 33 14.50 -7.12 -7.53
N SER A 34 13.46 -6.99 -8.34
CA SER A 34 12.59 -5.82 -8.37
C SER A 34 11.41 -5.91 -7.40
N PRO A 35 10.88 -4.79 -6.88
CA PRO A 35 9.70 -4.80 -5.99
C PRO A 35 8.47 -5.56 -6.55
N PRO A 36 8.13 -5.50 -7.85
CA PRO A 36 7.07 -6.35 -8.41
C PRO A 36 7.37 -7.85 -8.34
N GLU A 37 8.61 -8.27 -8.61
CA GLU A 37 9.02 -9.68 -8.48
C GLU A 37 8.99 -10.16 -7.03
N GLN A 38 9.32 -9.27 -6.09
CA GLN A 38 9.18 -9.56 -4.66
C GLN A 38 7.71 -9.81 -4.28
N TRP A 39 6.75 -9.09 -4.88
CA TRP A 39 5.32 -9.36 -4.69
C TRP A 39 4.93 -10.72 -5.29
N ASP A 40 5.37 -11.01 -6.50
CA ASP A 40 5.07 -12.28 -7.18
C ASP A 40 5.57 -13.49 -6.41
N ALA A 41 6.77 -13.40 -5.83
CA ALA A 41 7.38 -14.45 -5.02
C ALA A 41 6.72 -14.67 -3.65
N LEU A 42 5.76 -13.82 -3.23
CA LEU A 42 5.02 -14.05 -2.00
C LEU A 42 4.10 -15.29 -2.12
N PRO A 43 3.97 -16.09 -1.03
CA PRO A 43 2.98 -17.15 -0.97
C PRO A 43 1.56 -16.61 -1.18
N ASP A 44 0.71 -17.34 -1.90
CA ASP A 44 -0.67 -16.93 -2.20
C ASP A 44 -1.50 -16.65 -0.94
N ALA A 45 -1.30 -17.43 0.13
CA ALA A 45 -1.96 -17.22 1.40
C ALA A 45 -1.63 -15.84 2.01
N ALA A 46 -0.40 -15.35 1.85
CA ALA A 46 0.01 -14.05 2.33
C ALA A 46 -0.60 -12.91 1.48
N LYS A 47 -0.63 -13.07 0.16
CA LYS A 47 -1.31 -12.12 -0.76
C LYS A 47 -2.77 -11.96 -0.39
N TRP A 48 -3.48 -13.07 -0.15
CA TRP A 48 -4.88 -13.05 0.30
C TRP A 48 -5.06 -12.34 1.64
N GLN A 49 -4.20 -12.62 2.62
CA GLN A 49 -4.29 -11.95 3.93
C GLN A 49 -4.12 -10.43 3.81
N ILE A 50 -3.20 -9.95 2.98
CA ILE A 50 -2.99 -8.51 2.73
C ILE A 50 -4.24 -7.91 2.08
N ILE A 51 -4.76 -8.53 1.02
CA ILE A 51 -5.94 -8.04 0.29
C ILE A 51 -7.17 -8.01 1.19
N ILE A 52 -7.42 -9.07 1.97
CA ILE A 52 -8.55 -9.17 2.90
C ILE A 52 -8.41 -8.14 4.03
N PHE A 53 -7.20 -7.94 4.54
CA PHE A 53 -6.95 -6.92 5.57
C PHE A 53 -7.25 -5.51 5.05
N VAL A 54 -6.79 -5.16 3.85
CA VAL A 54 -7.13 -3.89 3.21
C VAL A 54 -8.64 -3.80 2.96
N GLY A 55 -9.26 -4.86 2.46
CA GLY A 55 -10.71 -4.92 2.25
C GLY A 55 -11.53 -4.70 3.53
N PHE A 56 -11.07 -5.24 4.67
CA PHE A 56 -11.66 -4.95 5.97
C PHE A 56 -11.56 -3.48 6.34
N LEU A 57 -10.40 -2.84 6.14
CA LEU A 57 -10.21 -1.42 6.45
C LEU A 57 -11.11 -0.52 5.57
N GLU A 58 -11.21 -0.81 4.28
CA GLU A 58 -12.08 -0.09 3.35
C GLU A 58 -13.56 -0.24 3.78
N GLN A 59 -14.01 -1.47 4.02
CA GLN A 59 -15.38 -1.74 4.50
C GLN A 59 -15.66 -1.05 5.85
N PHE A 60 -14.68 -1.02 6.75
CA PHE A 60 -14.82 -0.36 8.05
C PHE A 60 -15.02 1.15 7.89
N SER A 61 -14.30 1.78 6.95
CA SER A 61 -14.43 3.22 6.67
C SER A 61 -15.79 3.62 6.09
N GLU A 62 -16.42 2.72 5.34
CA GLU A 62 -17.75 2.95 4.76
C GLU A 62 -18.89 2.70 5.75
N ALA A 63 -18.74 1.66 6.57
CA ALA A 63 -19.78 1.24 7.51
C ALA A 63 -19.83 2.11 8.77
N ASN A 64 -18.72 2.74 9.16
CA ASN A 64 -18.59 3.44 10.45
C ASN A 64 -18.31 4.94 10.26
N GLY A 65 -19.09 5.76 10.95
CA GLY A 65 -18.98 7.21 10.89
C GLY A 65 -19.92 7.84 9.85
N THR A 66 -19.71 9.13 9.58
CA THR A 66 -20.50 9.86 8.58
C THR A 66 -19.92 9.64 7.19
N HIS A 67 -20.65 8.93 6.34
CA HIS A 67 -20.27 8.71 4.95
C HIS A 67 -19.98 10.03 4.23
N TYR A 68 -18.93 10.08 3.42
CA TYR A 68 -18.44 11.32 2.78
C TYR A 68 -19.49 11.97 1.86
N MET A 69 -20.32 11.18 1.17
CA MET A 69 -21.45 11.69 0.37
C MET A 69 -22.65 12.21 1.19
N ARG A 70 -22.65 12.05 2.53
CA ARG A 70 -23.72 12.46 3.43
C ARG A 70 -23.26 13.52 4.44
N GLY A 71 -22.23 14.28 4.10
CA GLY A 71 -21.68 15.37 4.93
C GLY A 71 -20.41 15.01 5.70
N GLY A 72 -19.88 13.79 5.52
CA GLY A 72 -18.56 13.42 6.03
C GLY A 72 -17.42 14.10 5.25
N LYS A 73 -16.24 14.24 5.89
CA LYS A 73 -15.03 14.74 5.22
C LYS A 73 -14.38 13.60 4.42
N PRO A 74 -14.14 13.75 3.11
CA PRO A 74 -13.43 12.74 2.32
C PRO A 74 -12.05 12.42 2.92
N GLY A 75 -11.68 11.14 2.98
CA GLY A 75 -10.39 10.69 3.52
C GLY A 75 -10.28 10.68 5.05
N ALA A 76 -11.33 11.06 5.78
CA ALA A 76 -11.33 10.97 7.24
C ALA A 76 -11.65 9.54 7.70
N PHE A 77 -10.62 8.77 8.05
CA PHE A 77 -10.80 7.40 8.55
C PHE A 77 -11.43 7.39 9.96
N PRO A 78 -12.52 6.64 10.19
CA PRO A 78 -13.16 6.54 11.50
C PRO A 78 -12.24 5.86 12.52
N LYS A 79 -12.20 6.38 13.75
CA LYS A 79 -11.35 5.80 14.79
C LYS A 79 -11.94 4.49 15.30
N PHE A 80 -11.10 3.48 15.44
CA PHE A 80 -11.51 2.19 16.02
C PHE A 80 -12.03 2.34 17.45
N SER A 81 -11.47 3.28 18.24
CA SER A 81 -11.92 3.57 19.61
C SER A 81 -13.35 4.08 19.70
N ASP A 82 -13.85 4.70 18.64
CA ASP A 82 -15.14 5.41 18.64
C ASP A 82 -16.27 4.51 18.09
N HIS A 83 -15.93 3.32 17.59
CA HIS A 83 -16.86 2.35 16.98
C HIS A 83 -16.64 0.93 17.53
N PRO A 84 -16.94 0.69 18.82
CA PRO A 84 -16.79 -0.63 19.45
C PRO A 84 -17.74 -1.68 18.86
N GLU A 85 -18.86 -1.26 18.25
CA GLU A 85 -19.80 -2.15 17.56
C GLU A 85 -19.19 -2.82 16.31
N GLY A 86 -18.23 -2.14 15.66
CA GLY A 86 -17.65 -2.58 14.39
C GLY A 86 -16.47 -3.55 14.54
N ILE A 87 -16.01 -3.79 15.77
CA ILE A 87 -14.85 -4.65 16.06
C ILE A 87 -15.20 -5.56 17.24
N PRO A 88 -15.09 -6.89 17.10
CA PRO A 88 -15.46 -7.83 18.17
C PRO A 88 -14.58 -7.75 19.42
N HIS A 89 -13.42 -7.08 19.34
CA HIS A 89 -12.52 -6.84 20.46
C HIS A 89 -11.88 -5.45 20.34
N PRO A 90 -11.64 -4.73 21.44
CA PRO A 90 -11.01 -3.42 21.40
C PRO A 90 -9.56 -3.54 20.92
N VAL A 91 -9.23 -2.81 19.85
CA VAL A 91 -7.85 -2.68 19.38
C VAL A 91 -7.13 -1.54 20.10
N PRO A 92 -5.86 -1.72 20.51
CA PRO A 92 -5.16 -0.74 21.35
C PRO A 92 -4.79 0.55 20.62
N PHE A 93 -4.67 0.51 19.29
CA PHE A 93 -4.23 1.64 18.47
C PHE A 93 -5.21 1.92 17.34
N ASN A 94 -5.38 3.19 17.00
CA ASN A 94 -6.11 3.64 15.82
C ASN A 94 -5.22 3.56 14.57
N LEU A 95 -5.82 3.39 13.39
CA LEU A 95 -5.09 3.31 12.12
C LEU A 95 -4.25 4.56 11.83
N TYR A 96 -4.85 5.74 11.95
CA TYR A 96 -4.17 7.03 11.79
C TYR A 96 -3.92 7.69 13.14
N ASP A 97 -2.73 8.25 13.30
CA ASP A 97 -2.25 8.92 14.52
C ASP A 97 -2.42 8.07 15.81
N PRO A 98 -1.76 6.90 15.89
CA PRO A 98 -1.92 5.98 17.02
C PRO A 98 -1.50 6.60 18.37
N PHE A 99 -0.53 7.53 18.34
CA PHE A 99 -0.01 8.23 19.53
C PHE A 99 -0.65 9.61 19.77
N LYS A 100 -1.62 9.99 18.93
CA LYS A 100 -2.45 11.19 19.12
C LYS A 100 -1.66 12.51 19.11
N PHE A 101 -0.57 12.59 18.35
CA PHE A 101 0.27 13.79 18.22
C PHE A 101 -0.44 14.93 17.47
N SER A 102 -1.49 14.62 16.69
CA SER A 102 -2.18 15.56 15.81
C SER A 102 -3.39 16.25 16.45
N LYS A 103 -3.68 15.98 17.73
CA LYS A 103 -4.90 16.45 18.41
C LYS A 103 -5.06 17.97 18.50
N ASN A 104 -3.98 18.70 18.73
CA ASN A 104 -4.01 20.13 19.07
C ASN A 104 -3.73 21.04 17.86
N MET A 105 -3.84 20.53 16.63
CA MET A 105 -3.64 21.36 15.44
C MET A 105 -4.81 22.32 15.23
N SER A 106 -4.47 23.56 14.89
CA SER A 106 -5.43 24.58 14.44
C SER A 106 -6.06 24.20 13.09
N GLU A 107 -7.26 24.70 12.80
CA GLU A 107 -7.94 24.42 11.53
C GLU A 107 -7.13 24.91 10.32
N GLU A 108 -6.51 26.09 10.41
CA GLU A 108 -5.64 26.62 9.35
C GLU A 108 -4.43 25.70 9.08
N GLN A 109 -3.82 25.16 10.13
CA GLN A 109 -2.74 24.18 9.98
C GLN A 109 -3.23 22.86 9.36
N LYS A 110 -4.46 22.42 9.67
CA LYS A 110 -5.05 21.22 9.06
C LYS A 110 -5.30 21.45 7.58
N GLU A 111 -5.88 22.57 7.18
CA GLU A 111 -6.12 22.92 5.77
C GLU A 111 -4.82 22.96 4.97
N ARG A 112 -3.78 23.61 5.50
CA ARG A 112 -2.46 23.65 4.85
C ARG A 112 -1.87 22.24 4.67
N ARG A 113 -2.03 21.35 5.66
CA ARG A 113 -1.55 19.96 5.57
C ARG A 113 -2.34 19.14 4.56
N LEU A 114 -3.67 19.32 4.47
CA LEU A 114 -4.50 18.67 3.47
C LEU A 114 -4.11 19.09 2.05
N LEU A 115 -3.82 20.37 1.83
CA LEU A 115 -3.30 20.86 0.55
C LEU A 115 -1.94 20.25 0.20
N ALA A 116 -1.05 20.12 1.19
CA ALA A 116 0.23 19.44 1.01
C ALA A 116 0.04 17.95 0.69
N GLU A 117 -0.90 17.27 1.34
CA GLU A 117 -1.23 15.87 1.09
C GLU A 117 -1.70 15.63 -0.34
N ILE A 118 -2.57 16.49 -0.88
CA ILE A 118 -3.05 16.39 -2.26
C ILE A 118 -1.90 16.56 -3.26
N ASN A 119 -1.06 17.58 -3.07
CA ASN A 119 0.02 17.85 -4.00
C ASN A 119 1.09 16.76 -3.96
N ASN A 120 1.47 16.29 -2.77
CA ASN A 120 2.39 15.16 -2.62
C ASN A 120 1.77 13.85 -3.16
N GLY A 121 0.47 13.65 -2.97
CA GLY A 121 -0.28 12.53 -3.53
C GLY A 121 -0.21 12.49 -5.05
N ARG A 122 -0.45 13.62 -5.71
CA ARG A 122 -0.36 13.76 -7.17
C ARG A 122 1.05 13.50 -7.69
N LEU A 123 2.07 14.03 -7.03
CA LEU A 123 3.46 13.76 -7.39
C LEU A 123 3.82 12.29 -7.23
N ALA A 124 3.39 11.66 -6.13
CA ALA A 124 3.64 10.23 -5.90
C ALA A 124 2.91 9.34 -6.91
N GLN A 125 1.74 9.74 -7.41
CA GLN A 125 1.05 9.00 -8.48
C GLN A 125 1.89 8.98 -9.76
N LEU A 126 2.39 10.15 -10.20
CA LEU A 126 3.27 10.25 -11.36
C LEU A 126 4.58 9.49 -11.16
N GLY A 127 5.15 9.54 -9.95
CA GLY A 127 6.37 8.80 -9.60
C GLY A 127 6.20 7.29 -9.75
N ILE A 128 5.11 6.72 -9.23
CA ILE A 128 4.83 5.29 -9.35
C ILE A 128 4.62 4.88 -10.80
N PHE A 129 3.79 5.61 -11.56
CA PHE A 129 3.61 5.30 -12.98
C PHE A 129 4.92 5.42 -13.76
N GLY A 130 5.77 6.40 -13.44
CA GLY A 130 7.11 6.51 -14.02
C GLY A 130 7.98 5.27 -13.77
N PHE A 131 7.97 4.73 -12.54
CA PHE A 131 8.68 3.48 -12.24
C PHE A 131 8.11 2.29 -13.01
N LEU A 132 6.79 2.11 -13.02
CA LEU A 132 6.15 0.99 -13.72
C LEU A 132 6.35 1.04 -15.25
N CYS A 133 6.30 2.23 -15.84
CA CYS A 133 6.56 2.42 -17.27
C CYS A 133 8.03 2.09 -17.60
N GLU A 134 9.00 2.51 -16.78
CA GLU A 134 10.41 2.18 -17.02
C GLU A 134 10.69 0.68 -16.86
N GLN A 135 9.99 0.01 -15.94
CA GLN A 135 10.09 -1.44 -15.74
C GLN A 135 9.61 -2.26 -16.93
N THR A 136 8.54 -1.80 -17.58
CA THR A 136 7.88 -2.51 -18.70
C THR A 136 8.45 -2.10 -20.05
N ILE A 137 8.82 -0.83 -20.20
CA ILE A 137 9.38 -0.26 -21.42
C ILE A 137 10.72 0.41 -21.07
N PRO A 138 11.86 -0.27 -21.31
CA PRO A 138 13.17 0.26 -21.02
C PRO A 138 13.41 1.61 -21.73
N GLY A 139 13.86 2.63 -20.99
CA GLY A 139 14.15 3.96 -21.52
C GLY A 139 12.93 4.86 -21.73
N SER A 140 11.75 4.48 -21.22
CA SER A 140 10.54 5.31 -21.26
C SER A 140 10.65 6.55 -20.36
N VAL A 141 11.46 6.49 -19.31
CA VAL A 141 11.84 7.62 -18.46
C VAL A 141 13.36 7.75 -18.46
N PRO A 142 13.93 8.67 -19.27
CA PRO A 142 15.38 8.80 -19.44
C PRO A 142 16.19 8.99 -18.15
N VAL A 143 15.59 9.59 -17.11
CA VAL A 143 16.23 9.83 -15.81
C VAL A 143 16.34 8.56 -14.96
N LEU A 144 15.50 7.55 -15.22
CA LEU A 144 15.42 6.31 -14.44
C LEU A 144 16.10 5.11 -15.11
N SER A 145 16.66 5.32 -16.31
CA SER A 145 17.32 4.27 -17.07
C SER A 145 18.50 3.68 -16.30
N GLY A 146 18.48 2.36 -16.10
CA GLY A 146 19.52 1.62 -15.36
C GLY A 146 19.42 1.69 -13.84
N VAL A 147 18.48 2.46 -13.27
CA VAL A 147 18.20 2.48 -11.83
C VAL A 147 17.17 1.41 -11.47
N VAL A 148 16.20 1.21 -12.34
CA VAL A 148 15.07 0.31 -12.13
C VAL A 148 15.31 -0.99 -12.90
N GLN A 149 15.17 -2.13 -12.22
CA GLN A 149 15.31 -3.44 -12.85
C GLN A 149 14.09 -3.74 -13.74
N PRO A 150 14.29 -4.31 -14.95
CA PRO A 150 13.20 -4.64 -15.85
C PRO A 150 12.31 -5.73 -15.24
N TYR A 151 11.01 -5.64 -15.48
CA TYR A 151 10.04 -6.61 -15.00
C TYR A 151 9.20 -7.11 -16.18
N ALA A 152 9.17 -8.43 -16.34
CA ALA A 152 8.48 -9.09 -17.46
C ALA A 152 7.06 -9.59 -17.12
N GLY A 153 6.64 -9.49 -15.86
CA GLY A 153 5.32 -9.91 -15.43
C GLY A 153 4.26 -8.82 -15.57
N GLU A 154 3.01 -9.17 -15.25
CA GLU A 154 1.88 -8.25 -15.29
C GLU A 154 1.69 -7.57 -13.93
N THR A 155 2.05 -6.29 -13.82
CA THR A 155 1.98 -5.54 -12.55
C THR A 155 0.56 -5.36 -12.01
N MET A 156 -0.45 -5.46 -12.89
CA MET A 156 -1.86 -5.30 -12.51
C MET A 156 -2.52 -6.62 -12.08
N ALA A 157 -1.83 -7.75 -12.22
CA ALA A 157 -2.32 -9.05 -11.77
C ALA A 157 -1.95 -9.26 -10.29
N PRO A 158 -2.92 -9.40 -9.36
CA PRO A 158 -2.61 -9.64 -7.95
C PRO A 158 -1.99 -11.02 -7.70
N PHE A 159 -2.30 -12.00 -8.57
CA PHE A 159 -1.76 -13.35 -8.56
C PHE A 159 -1.16 -13.66 -9.93
N ALA A 160 0.09 -14.08 -9.97
CA ALA A 160 0.78 -14.47 -11.22
C ALA A 160 0.10 -15.69 -11.88
N THR A 161 -0.46 -16.59 -11.08
CA THR A 161 -1.23 -17.76 -11.52
C THR A 161 -2.65 -17.73 -10.97
N ASN A 162 -3.63 -18.10 -11.79
CA ASN A 162 -5.02 -18.28 -11.36
C ASN A 162 -5.17 -19.57 -10.53
N TYR A 163 -6.37 -19.79 -9.95
CA TYR A 163 -6.65 -20.98 -9.13
C TYR A 163 -6.52 -22.32 -9.89
N LEU A 164 -6.48 -22.26 -11.23
CA LEU A 164 -6.28 -23.41 -12.12
C LEU A 164 -4.80 -23.63 -12.50
N GLY A 165 -3.88 -22.83 -11.94
CA GLY A 165 -2.45 -22.91 -12.23
C GLY A 165 -2.04 -22.34 -13.58
N GLN A 166 -2.92 -21.57 -14.24
CA GLN A 166 -2.58 -20.88 -15.50
C GLN A 166 -2.11 -19.46 -15.22
N PRO A 167 -1.16 -18.91 -15.99
CA PRO A 167 -0.78 -17.52 -15.89
C PRO A 167 -1.99 -16.61 -16.12
N PHE A 168 -2.09 -15.54 -15.34
CA PHE A 168 -3.13 -14.54 -15.52
C PHE A 168 -2.90 -13.83 -16.87
N GLY A 169 -3.83 -13.94 -17.83
CA GLY A 169 -3.75 -13.25 -19.13
C GLY A 169 -3.39 -14.08 -20.37
N MET A 170 -3.64 -15.40 -20.38
CA MET A 170 -3.79 -16.17 -21.63
C MET A 170 -5.24 -16.17 -22.13
#